data_AF-B0D2S5-F1
#
_entry.id   AF-B0D2S5-F1
#
_cell.length_a   1.000
_cell.length_b   1.000
_cell.length_c   1.000
_cell.angle_alpha   90.00
_cell.angle_beta   90.00
_cell.angle_gamma   90.00
#
_symmetry.space_group_name_H-M   'P 1'
#
loop_
_entity.id
_entity.type
_entity.pdbx_description
1 polymer ?
#
loop_
_entity_poly.entity_id
_entity_poly.type
_entity_poly.pdbx_seq_one_letter_code
_entity_poly.pdbx_strand_id
1 'polypeptide(L)'
;MESKRLETFTGHGFCKECLDENARTARSVDNEASCGSCRAIIGDHEPHPIFATFVEYSVEERAHHVINGLDNIDETSPANSVKKAGRKIREVEKILQTDATTSKKLLQAAQTLDQRVTPLFAELERIKKDNEIMRDALKESKVDLEVTELLQRDMDELSQLLHEAQKKLASEEEENNWLVIASRRQAAQIAEKDVRIRELEGLVEKQEKKMKLQATKLKALSGKTKHPGESVQDPDASLQIVQPPTNVVC
;
A
#
# COMPACT_ATOMS: atom_id res chain seq x y z
N MET A 1 24.22 19.98 -59.88
CA MET A 1 25.27 18.96 -59.68
C MET A 1 24.72 17.63 -60.17
N GLU A 2 25.11 17.20 -61.36
CA GLU A 2 24.68 15.91 -61.90
C GLU A 2 25.41 14.79 -61.15
N SER A 3 24.67 13.97 -60.40
CA SER A 3 25.22 12.78 -59.75
C SER A 3 25.37 11.69 -60.80
N LYS A 4 26.59 11.50 -61.31
CA LYS A 4 26.91 10.41 -62.24
C LYS A 4 26.94 9.09 -61.47
N ARG A 5 25.93 8.25 -61.69
CA ARG A 5 25.96 6.85 -61.27
C ARG A 5 26.37 5.99 -62.45
N LEU A 6 27.17 4.97 -62.18
CA LEU A 6 27.59 3.98 -63.16
C LEU A 6 26.90 2.67 -62.80
N GLU A 7 26.25 2.04 -63.79
CA GLU A 7 25.65 0.72 -63.62
C GLU A 7 26.71 -0.36 -63.84
N THR A 8 26.81 -1.29 -62.89
CA THR A 8 27.50 -2.55 -63.13
C THR A 8 26.57 -3.51 -63.86
N PHE A 9 27.11 -4.51 -64.56
CA PHE A 9 26.33 -5.53 -65.29
C PHE A 9 25.29 -6.27 -64.42
N THR A 10 25.43 -6.17 -63.09
CA THR A 10 24.50 -6.74 -62.11
C THR A 10 23.24 -5.90 -61.86
N GLY A 11 23.10 -4.73 -62.50
CA GLY A 11 21.99 -3.78 -62.30
C GLY A 11 22.13 -2.94 -61.03
N HIS A 12 23.24 -3.08 -60.29
CA HIS A 12 23.52 -2.25 -59.12
C HIS A 12 24.32 -1.01 -59.53
N GLY A 13 23.75 0.15 -59.25
CA GLY A 13 24.35 1.45 -59.51
C GLY A 13 25.24 1.91 -58.37
N PHE A 14 26.48 2.29 -58.69
CA PHE A 14 27.44 2.83 -57.73
C PHE A 14 27.94 4.19 -58.20
N CYS A 15 28.47 4.98 -57.26
CA CYS A 15 29.19 6.20 -57.62
C CYS A 15 30.53 5.82 -58.30
N LYS A 16 31.07 6.70 -59.16
CA LYS A 16 32.34 6.42 -59.84
C LYS A 16 33.49 6.14 -58.86
N GLU A 17 33.60 6.96 -57.82
CA GLU A 17 34.62 6.79 -56.77
C GLU A 17 34.48 5.43 -56.07
N CYS A 18 33.24 5.02 -55.78
CA CYS A 18 32.90 3.76 -55.16
C CYS A 18 33.29 2.56 -56.04
N LEU A 19 33.11 2.67 -57.37
CA LEU A 19 33.51 1.63 -58.33
C LEU A 19 35.01 1.56 -58.48
N ASP A 20 35.68 2.72 -58.56
CA ASP A 20 37.13 2.79 -58.68
C ASP A 20 37.81 2.19 -57.44
N GLU A 21 37.25 2.41 -56.25
CA GLU A 21 37.72 1.81 -55.00
C GLU A 21 37.51 0.30 -54.94
N ASN A 22 36.35 -0.19 -55.40
CA ASN A 22 36.07 -1.62 -55.51
C ASN A 22 36.99 -2.33 -56.52
N ALA A 23 37.30 -1.67 -57.64
CA ALA A 23 38.25 -2.17 -58.63
C ALA A 23 39.70 -2.19 -58.11
N ARG A 24 40.09 -1.22 -57.28
CA ARG A 24 41.44 -1.17 -56.68
C ARG A 24 41.66 -2.25 -55.63
N THR A 25 40.68 -2.46 -54.75
CA THR A 25 40.76 -3.47 -53.70
C THR A 25 40.82 -4.88 -54.30
N ALA A 26 40.05 -5.15 -55.34
CA ALA A 26 40.09 -6.41 -56.09
C ALA A 26 41.45 -6.70 -56.74
N ARG A 27 42.20 -5.69 -57.21
CA ARG A 27 43.52 -5.91 -57.85
C ARG A 27 44.67 -6.20 -56.88
N SER A 28 44.46 -6.07 -55.56
CA SER A 28 45.52 -6.18 -54.54
C SER A 28 45.70 -7.59 -53.95
N VAL A 29 44.72 -8.46 -54.15
CA VAL A 29 44.65 -9.87 -53.74
C VAL A 29 44.09 -10.56 -54.97
N ASP A 30 44.54 -11.73 -55.41
CA ASP A 30 44.14 -12.41 -56.68
C ASP A 30 42.63 -12.76 -56.81
N ASN A 31 41.74 -11.81 -56.56
CA ASN A 31 40.29 -11.90 -56.47
C ASN A 31 39.70 -10.98 -57.54
N GLU A 32 38.89 -11.54 -58.42
CA GLU A 32 38.13 -10.78 -59.42
C GLU A 32 37.23 -9.74 -58.73
N ALA A 33 37.12 -8.55 -59.32
CA ALA A 33 36.27 -7.49 -58.76
C ALA A 33 34.83 -7.99 -58.65
N SER A 34 34.22 -7.85 -57.47
CA SER A 34 32.84 -8.29 -57.23
C SER A 34 31.96 -7.14 -56.79
N CYS A 35 30.68 -7.22 -57.12
CA CYS A 35 29.69 -6.23 -56.75
C CYS A 35 29.52 -6.21 -55.23
N GLY A 36 29.68 -5.05 -54.58
CA GLY A 36 29.51 -4.94 -53.13
C GLY A 36 28.11 -5.31 -52.62
N SER A 37 27.09 -5.23 -53.48
CA SER A 37 25.70 -5.53 -53.12
C SER A 37 25.31 -7.00 -53.31
N CYS A 38 25.67 -7.61 -54.44
CA CYS A 38 25.26 -8.98 -54.78
C CYS A 38 26.41 -9.98 -54.89
N ARG A 39 27.67 -9.53 -54.74
CA ARG A 39 28.90 -10.32 -54.83
C ARG A 39 29.14 -11.02 -56.17
N ALA A 40 28.32 -10.76 -57.18
CA ALA A 40 28.58 -11.26 -58.53
C ALA A 40 29.85 -10.60 -59.10
N ILE A 41 30.62 -11.39 -59.84
CA ILE A 41 31.87 -10.96 -60.47
C ILE A 41 31.55 -9.88 -61.51
N ILE A 42 32.17 -8.72 -61.34
CA ILE A 42 32.17 -7.62 -62.30
C ILE A 42 33.22 -8.01 -63.34
N GLY A 43 32.78 -8.58 -64.46
CA GLY A 43 33.66 -8.88 -65.59
C GLY A 43 34.33 -7.61 -66.15
N ASP A 44 35.18 -7.77 -67.17
CA ASP A 44 36.03 -6.72 -67.74
C ASP A 44 35.28 -5.67 -68.59
N HIS A 45 33.99 -5.46 -68.31
CA HIS A 45 33.13 -4.53 -69.03
C HIS A 45 33.14 -3.14 -68.40
N GLU A 46 33.27 -2.12 -69.23
CA GLU A 46 33.25 -0.73 -68.78
C GLU A 46 31.85 -0.36 -68.22
N PRO A 47 31.77 0.23 -67.01
CA PRO A 47 30.49 0.60 -66.41
C PRO A 47 29.73 1.62 -67.27
N HIS A 48 28.42 1.45 -67.41
CA HIS A 48 27.61 2.35 -68.22
C HIS A 48 27.13 3.56 -67.39
N PRO A 49 27.34 4.81 -67.83
CA PRO A 49 26.87 5.98 -67.11
C PRO A 49 25.35 6.11 -67.20
N ILE A 50 24.68 6.07 -66.05
CA ILE A 50 23.25 6.39 -65.92
C ILE A 50 23.13 7.87 -65.57
N PHE A 51 22.44 8.61 -66.43
CA PHE A 51 22.02 9.98 -66.18
C PHE A 51 20.56 9.97 -65.72
N ALA A 52 20.33 10.16 -64.43
CA ALA A 52 18.98 10.36 -63.91
C ALA A 52 18.55 11.81 -64.21
N THR A 53 17.66 11.99 -65.18
CA THR A 53 16.96 13.26 -65.38
C THR A 53 15.78 13.33 -64.42
N PHE A 54 15.92 14.15 -63.38
CA PHE A 54 14.80 14.46 -62.49
C PHE A 54 13.90 15.46 -63.19
N VAL A 55 12.76 14.99 -63.70
CA VAL A 55 11.70 15.89 -64.17
C VAL A 55 11.15 16.59 -62.94
N GLU A 56 11.42 17.89 -62.82
CA GLU A 56 10.81 18.69 -61.77
C GLU A 56 9.30 18.78 -62.03
N TYR A 57 8.50 18.35 -61.06
CA TYR A 57 7.04 18.46 -61.12
C TYR A 57 6.62 19.90 -61.43
N SER A 58 5.60 20.03 -62.29
CA SER A 58 4.97 21.33 -62.56
C SER A 58 4.35 21.91 -61.28
N VAL A 59 4.08 23.21 -61.26
CA VAL A 59 3.48 23.87 -60.10
C VAL A 59 2.09 23.29 -59.81
N GLU A 60 1.33 22.96 -60.85
CA GLU A 60 0.01 22.35 -60.80
C GLU A 60 0.07 20.92 -60.23
N GLU A 61 1.06 20.12 -60.65
CA GLU A 61 1.29 18.78 -60.12
C GLU A 61 1.66 18.81 -58.64
N ARG A 62 2.53 19.75 -58.24
CA ARG A 62 2.87 19.95 -56.82
C ARG A 62 1.64 20.36 -56.01
N ALA A 63 0.83 21.28 -56.52
CA ALA A 63 -0.40 21.72 -55.86
C ALA A 63 -1.42 20.58 -55.74
N HIS A 64 -1.61 19.78 -56.79
CA HIS A 64 -2.46 18.59 -56.75
C HIS A 64 -1.98 17.57 -55.71
N HIS A 65 -0.67 17.37 -55.61
CA HIS A 65 -0.09 16.45 -54.63
C HIS A 65 -0.31 16.93 -53.18
N VAL A 66 -0.33 18.25 -52.96
CA VAL A 66 -0.66 18.85 -51.66
C VAL A 66 -2.15 18.71 -51.36
N ILE A 67 -3.03 19.00 -52.32
CA ILE A 67 -4.49 18.85 -52.17
C ILE A 67 -4.86 17.42 -51.79
N ASN A 68 -4.39 16.43 -52.55
CA ASN A 68 -4.63 15.03 -52.25
C ASN A 68 -4.06 14.64 -50.86
N GLY A 69 -2.96 15.24 -50.45
CA GLY A 69 -2.39 15.04 -49.12
C GLY A 69 -3.26 15.61 -48.00
N LEU A 70 -3.92 16.75 -48.22
CA LEU A 70 -4.84 17.37 -47.27
C LEU A 70 -6.13 16.57 -47.15
N ASP A 71 -6.68 16.09 -48.27
CA ASP A 71 -7.93 15.31 -48.28
C ASP A 71 -7.80 14.00 -47.48
N ASN A 72 -6.60 13.41 -47.47
CA ASN A 72 -6.30 12.17 -46.73
C ASN A 72 -6.00 12.36 -45.24
N ILE A 73 -5.99 13.59 -44.72
CA ILE A 73 -5.78 13.84 -43.27
C ILE A 73 -7.09 13.69 -42.51
N ASP A 74 -7.19 12.68 -41.66
CA ASP A 74 -8.35 12.40 -40.82
C ASP A 74 -8.02 12.40 -39.32
N GLU A 75 -8.97 11.98 -38.50
CA GLU A 75 -8.84 11.86 -37.04
C GLU A 75 -7.80 10.83 -36.57
N THR A 76 -7.47 9.85 -37.42
CA THR A 76 -6.46 8.82 -37.13
C THR A 76 -5.05 9.25 -37.55
N SER A 77 -4.97 10.32 -38.33
CA SER A 77 -3.72 10.80 -38.89
C SER A 77 -2.80 11.38 -37.82
N PRO A 78 -1.50 11.03 -37.81
CA PRO A 78 -0.58 11.50 -36.79
C PRO A 78 -0.39 13.02 -36.90
N ALA A 79 -0.25 13.71 -35.77
CA ALA A 79 -0.08 15.18 -35.70
C ALA A 79 1.07 15.71 -36.60
N ASN A 80 2.11 14.89 -36.82
CA ASN A 80 3.22 15.21 -37.72
C ASN A 80 2.78 15.37 -39.19
N SER A 81 1.72 14.68 -39.63
CA SER A 81 1.17 14.78 -40.99
C SER A 81 0.51 16.15 -41.22
N VAL A 82 -0.28 16.63 -40.24
CA VAL A 82 -0.87 17.99 -40.27
C VAL A 82 0.22 19.06 -40.36
N LYS A 83 1.26 18.94 -39.53
CA LYS A 83 2.39 19.89 -39.51
C LYS A 83 3.20 19.89 -40.82
N LYS A 84 3.34 18.72 -41.47
CA LYS A 84 3.99 18.60 -42.79
C LYS A 84 3.12 19.20 -43.89
N ALA A 85 1.82 18.99 -43.86
CA ALA A 85 0.89 19.55 -44.83
C ALA A 85 0.93 21.10 -44.81
N GLY A 86 0.93 21.72 -43.62
CA GLY A 86 1.08 23.17 -43.48
C GLY A 86 2.43 23.72 -43.98
N ARG A 87 3.51 22.93 -43.98
CA ARG A 87 4.78 23.30 -44.62
C ARG A 87 4.68 23.26 -46.15
N LYS A 88 4.10 22.20 -46.70
CA LYS A 88 3.94 22.03 -48.15
C LYS A 88 3.00 23.08 -48.77
N ILE A 89 1.93 23.48 -48.07
CA ILE A 89 1.06 24.58 -48.51
C ILE A 89 1.87 25.88 -48.67
N ARG A 90 2.68 26.24 -47.66
CA ARG A 90 3.52 27.45 -47.70
C ARG A 90 4.61 27.40 -48.78
N GLU A 91 5.14 26.22 -49.07
CA GLU A 91 6.11 26.04 -50.16
C GLU A 91 5.46 26.26 -51.53
N VAL A 92 4.24 25.73 -51.73
CA VAL A 92 3.49 25.88 -52.97
C VAL A 92 2.96 27.32 -53.14
N GLU A 93 2.52 27.97 -52.06
CA GLU A 93 2.11 29.39 -52.03
C GLU A 93 3.24 30.34 -52.49
N LYS A 94 4.48 30.10 -52.06
CA LYS A 94 5.64 30.90 -52.47
C LYS A 94 5.94 30.81 -53.97
N ILE A 95 5.51 29.73 -54.62
CA ILE A 95 5.75 29.46 -56.04
C ILE A 95 4.56 29.96 -56.89
N LEU A 96 3.34 29.95 -56.34
CA LEU A 96 2.06 30.25 -57.00
C LEU A 96 1.71 31.75 -57.13
N GLN A 97 2.67 32.64 -57.43
CA GLN A 97 2.35 34.06 -57.62
C GLN A 97 1.45 34.38 -58.85
N THR A 98 0.94 33.39 -59.60
CA THR A 98 0.39 33.64 -60.95
C THR A 98 -0.84 32.83 -61.40
N ASP A 99 -1.33 31.80 -60.69
CA ASP A 99 -2.56 31.09 -61.10
C ASP A 99 -3.69 31.14 -60.04
N ALA A 100 -4.75 31.87 -60.38
CA ALA A 100 -5.92 32.07 -59.53
C ALA A 100 -6.73 30.78 -59.32
N THR A 101 -6.70 29.84 -60.27
CA THR A 101 -7.50 28.62 -60.20
C THR A 101 -6.92 27.61 -59.21
N THR A 102 -5.61 27.39 -59.24
CA THR A 102 -4.89 26.53 -58.30
C THR A 102 -4.93 27.09 -56.88
N SER A 103 -4.79 28.41 -56.73
CA SER A 103 -4.93 29.09 -55.43
C SER A 103 -6.31 28.88 -54.80
N LYS A 104 -7.38 28.94 -55.61
CA LYS A 104 -8.76 28.67 -55.14
C LYS A 104 -8.93 27.23 -54.66
N LYS A 105 -8.38 26.24 -55.38
CA LYS A 105 -8.44 24.81 -54.98
C LYS A 105 -7.70 24.55 -53.67
N LEU A 106 -6.52 25.13 -53.49
CA LEU A 106 -5.76 25.03 -52.24
C LEU A 106 -6.49 25.67 -51.06
N LEU A 107 -7.11 26.84 -51.27
CA LEU A 107 -7.92 27.50 -50.25
C LEU A 107 -9.12 26.64 -49.83
N GLN A 108 -9.80 26.01 -50.81
CA GLN A 108 -10.93 25.13 -50.54
C GLN A 108 -10.50 23.85 -49.79
N ALA A 109 -9.37 23.25 -50.14
CA ALA A 109 -8.81 22.11 -49.42
C ALA A 109 -8.42 22.49 -47.98
N ALA A 110 -7.85 23.68 -47.77
CA ALA A 110 -7.54 24.18 -46.44
C ALA A 110 -8.80 24.42 -45.59
N GLN A 111 -9.85 25.01 -46.17
CA GLN A 111 -11.15 25.17 -45.50
C GLN A 111 -11.79 23.83 -45.13
N THR A 112 -11.70 22.84 -46.03
CA THR A 112 -12.21 21.49 -45.77
C THR A 112 -11.45 20.82 -44.62
N LEU A 113 -10.11 20.97 -44.59
CA LEU A 113 -9.30 20.49 -43.47
C LEU A 113 -9.68 21.19 -42.16
N ASP A 114 -9.85 22.52 -42.18
CA ASP A 114 -10.22 23.32 -41.01
C ASP A 114 -11.57 22.88 -40.42
N GLN A 115 -12.57 22.63 -41.27
CA GLN A 115 -13.88 22.10 -40.87
C GLN A 115 -13.79 20.71 -40.20
N ARG A 116 -12.84 19.86 -40.62
CA ARG A 116 -12.64 18.53 -40.00
C ARG A 116 -11.79 18.59 -38.73
N VAL A 117 -10.84 19.52 -38.66
CA VAL A 117 -9.89 19.62 -37.55
C VAL A 117 -10.48 20.38 -36.36
N THR A 118 -11.31 21.40 -36.61
CA THR A 118 -11.99 22.17 -35.56
C THR A 118 -12.76 21.30 -34.55
N PRO A 119 -13.63 20.34 -34.95
CA PRO A 119 -14.33 19.49 -33.99
C PRO A 119 -13.38 18.60 -33.17
N LEU A 120 -12.24 18.18 -33.74
CA LEU A 120 -11.23 17.40 -33.01
C LEU A 120 -10.56 18.20 -31.89
N PHE A 121 -10.36 19.51 -32.07
CA PHE A 121 -9.84 20.37 -31.00
C PHE A 121 -10.86 20.58 -29.88
N ALA A 122 -12.14 20.77 -30.21
CA ALA A 122 -13.20 20.85 -29.22
C ALA A 122 -13.31 19.54 -28.41
N GLU A 123 -13.21 18.39 -29.10
CA GLU A 123 -13.18 17.07 -28.47
C GLU A 123 -11.96 16.89 -27.56
N LEU A 124 -10.77 17.32 -28.02
CA LEU A 124 -9.54 17.27 -27.22
C LEU A 124 -9.65 18.12 -25.94
N GLU A 125 -10.25 19.30 -26.02
CA GLU A 125 -10.51 20.15 -24.85
C GLU A 125 -11.48 19.48 -23.87
N ARG A 126 -12.54 18.86 -24.38
CA ARG A 126 -13.48 18.07 -23.57
C ARG A 126 -12.75 16.93 -22.85
N ILE A 127 -12.00 16.12 -23.59
CA ILE A 127 -11.23 14.99 -23.04
C ILE A 127 -10.20 15.46 -22.00
N LYS A 128 -9.56 16.61 -22.21
CA LYS A 128 -8.63 17.19 -21.22
C LYS A 128 -9.34 17.55 -19.92
N LYS A 129 -10.51 18.19 -20.02
CA LYS A 129 -11.33 18.55 -18.86
C LYS A 129 -11.81 17.31 -18.12
N ASP A 130 -12.28 16.29 -18.85
CA ASP A 130 -12.73 15.03 -18.25
C ASP A 130 -11.56 14.30 -17.56
N ASN A 131 -10.37 14.29 -18.16
CA ASN A 131 -9.17 13.74 -17.52
C ASN A 131 -8.77 14.49 -16.24
N GLU A 132 -8.94 15.81 -16.20
CA GLU A 132 -8.68 16.61 -15.00
C GLU A 132 -9.66 16.25 -13.89
N ILE A 133 -10.96 16.20 -14.19
CA ILE A 133 -12.01 15.77 -13.26
C ILE A 133 -11.72 14.36 -12.72
N MET A 134 -11.38 13.42 -13.60
CA MET A 134 -11.07 12.04 -13.20
C MET A 134 -9.83 11.95 -12.31
N ARG A 135 -8.80 12.78 -12.57
CA ARG A 135 -7.60 12.84 -11.72
C ARG A 135 -7.93 13.38 -10.33
N ASP A 136 -8.81 14.38 -10.24
CA ASP A 136 -9.20 14.94 -8.95
C ASP A 136 -10.07 13.96 -8.16
N ALA A 137 -11.03 13.29 -8.82
CA ALA A 137 -11.80 12.20 -8.20
C ALA A 137 -10.90 11.04 -7.73
N LEU A 138 -9.83 10.72 -8.48
CA LEU A 138 -8.86 9.71 -8.08
C LEU A 138 -8.05 10.13 -6.84
N LYS A 139 -7.72 11.42 -6.69
CA LYS A 139 -7.05 11.92 -5.48
C LYS A 139 -7.97 11.83 -4.27
N GLU A 140 -9.22 12.25 -4.42
CA GLU A 140 -10.22 12.18 -3.36
C GLU A 140 -10.44 10.73 -2.90
N SER A 141 -10.66 9.81 -3.84
CA SER A 141 -10.82 8.39 -3.52
C SER A 141 -9.61 7.76 -2.84
N LYS A 142 -8.38 8.24 -3.11
CA LYS A 142 -7.18 7.78 -2.40
C LYS A 142 -7.18 8.22 -0.92
N VAL A 143 -7.59 9.46 -0.65
CA VAL A 143 -7.71 9.96 0.72
C VAL A 143 -8.76 9.14 1.48
N ASP A 144 -9.92 8.87 0.86
CA ASP A 144 -10.97 8.04 1.48
C ASP A 144 -10.49 6.62 1.80
N LEU A 145 -9.68 6.04 0.90
CA LEU A 145 -9.09 4.73 1.13
C LEU A 145 -8.13 4.75 2.33
N GLU A 146 -7.24 5.75 2.41
CA GLU A 146 -6.30 5.90 3.53
C GLU A 146 -7.04 6.06 4.87
N VAL A 147 -8.14 6.82 4.88
CA VAL A 147 -9.00 6.98 6.08
C VAL A 147 -9.66 5.64 6.45
N THR A 148 -10.17 4.91 5.46
CA THR A 148 -10.83 3.62 5.69
C THR A 148 -9.84 2.57 6.23
N GLU A 149 -8.61 2.54 5.71
CA GLU A 149 -7.55 1.66 6.22
C GLU A 149 -7.15 2.02 7.66
N LEU A 150 -7.14 3.30 8.02
CA LEU A 150 -6.87 3.72 9.39
C LEU A 150 -7.99 3.28 10.34
N LEU A 151 -9.25 3.51 9.95
CA LEU A 151 -10.41 3.07 10.72
C LEU A 151 -10.44 1.54 10.89
N GLN A 152 -10.02 0.78 9.87
CA GLN A 152 -9.93 -0.68 9.97
C GLN A 152 -8.90 -1.11 11.04
N ARG A 153 -7.73 -0.45 11.09
CA ARG A 153 -6.72 -0.73 12.12
C ARG A 153 -7.25 -0.44 13.53
N ASP A 154 -7.93 0.68 13.71
CA ASP A 154 -8.54 1.05 15.00
C ASP A 154 -9.62 0.04 15.40
N MET A 155 -10.42 -0.45 14.45
CA MET A 155 -11.41 -1.50 14.69
C MET A 155 -10.77 -2.83 15.11
N ASP A 156 -9.66 -3.21 14.48
CA ASP A 156 -8.92 -4.43 14.82
C ASP A 156 -8.31 -4.32 16.24
N GLU A 157 -7.74 -3.16 16.59
CA GLU A 157 -7.19 -2.90 17.94
C GLU A 157 -8.30 -2.93 19.00
N LEU A 158 -9.43 -2.26 18.76
CA LEU A 158 -10.58 -2.31 19.67
C LEU A 158 -11.14 -3.73 19.84
N SER A 159 -11.15 -4.52 18.76
CA SER A 159 -11.59 -5.91 18.81
C SER A 159 -10.65 -6.77 19.67
N GLN A 160 -9.35 -6.54 19.58
CA GLN A 160 -8.36 -7.21 20.43
C GLN A 160 -8.53 -6.81 21.91
N LEU A 161 -8.65 -5.51 22.19
CA LEU A 161 -8.86 -5.01 23.56
C LEU A 161 -10.16 -5.55 24.18
N LEU A 162 -11.24 -5.65 23.38
CA LEU A 162 -12.49 -6.24 23.81
C LEU A 162 -12.31 -7.71 24.19
N HIS A 163 -11.59 -8.48 23.36
CA HIS A 163 -11.33 -9.89 23.63
C HIS A 163 -10.49 -10.07 24.91
N GLU A 164 -9.47 -9.25 25.12
CA GLU A 164 -8.66 -9.27 26.33
C GLU A 164 -9.46 -8.90 27.58
N ALA A 165 -10.33 -7.89 27.48
CA ALA A 165 -11.23 -7.49 28.57
C ALA A 165 -12.21 -8.61 28.93
N GLN A 166 -12.80 -9.28 27.94
CA GLN A 166 -13.68 -10.44 28.15
C GLN A 166 -12.95 -11.60 28.85
N LYS A 167 -11.70 -11.87 28.46
CA LYS A 167 -10.88 -12.90 29.09
C LYS A 167 -10.57 -12.57 30.55
N LYS A 168 -10.24 -11.31 30.86
CA LYS A 168 -10.02 -10.85 32.24
C LYS A 168 -11.29 -10.96 33.07
N LEU A 169 -12.42 -10.51 32.53
CA LEU A 169 -13.72 -10.61 33.20
C LEU A 169 -14.06 -12.06 33.56
N ALA A 170 -13.88 -13.00 32.64
CA ALA A 170 -14.12 -14.42 32.91
C ALA A 170 -13.22 -14.96 34.04
N SER A 171 -11.93 -14.58 34.05
CA SER A 171 -11.00 -14.97 35.11
C SER A 171 -11.38 -14.38 36.48
N GLU A 172 -11.82 -13.12 36.51
CA GLU A 172 -12.26 -12.45 37.73
C GLU A 172 -13.58 -13.04 38.26
N GLU A 173 -14.51 -13.42 37.37
CA GLU A 173 -15.74 -14.12 37.74
C GLU A 173 -15.45 -15.49 38.37
N GLU A 174 -14.50 -16.25 37.82
CA GLU A 174 -14.05 -17.51 38.39
C GLU A 174 -13.43 -17.31 39.79
N GLU A 175 -12.50 -16.35 39.93
CA GLU A 175 -11.86 -16.05 41.21
C GLU A 175 -12.89 -15.60 42.26
N ASN A 176 -13.82 -14.72 41.88
CA ASN A 176 -14.90 -14.27 42.77
C ASN A 176 -15.78 -15.45 43.21
N ASN A 177 -16.13 -16.36 42.31
CA ASN A 177 -16.88 -17.57 42.68
C ASN A 177 -16.11 -18.44 43.69
N TRP A 178 -14.80 -18.61 43.51
CA TRP A 178 -13.95 -19.30 44.48
C TRP A 178 -13.96 -18.62 45.85
N LEU A 179 -13.83 -17.29 45.89
CA LEU A 179 -13.86 -16.50 47.13
C LEU A 179 -15.23 -16.60 47.83
N VAL A 180 -16.33 -16.57 47.07
CA VAL A 180 -17.68 -16.75 47.61
C VAL A 180 -17.84 -18.13 48.26
N ILE A 181 -17.35 -19.20 47.61
CA ILE A 181 -17.38 -20.56 48.17
C ILE A 181 -16.53 -20.64 49.44
N ALA A 182 -15.32 -20.09 49.42
CA ALA A 182 -14.41 -20.08 50.57
C ALA A 182 -15.02 -19.31 51.77
N SER A 183 -15.59 -18.13 51.51
CA SER A 183 -16.27 -17.30 52.50
C SER A 183 -17.45 -18.04 53.14
N ARG A 184 -18.28 -18.73 52.34
CA ARG A 184 -19.38 -19.57 52.85
C ARG A 184 -18.88 -20.70 53.75
N ARG A 185 -17.78 -21.37 53.39
CA ARG A 185 -17.17 -22.42 54.22
C ARG A 185 -16.67 -21.88 55.55
N GLN A 186 -15.99 -20.73 55.53
CA GLN A 186 -15.52 -20.08 56.76
C GLN A 186 -16.70 -19.67 57.65
N ALA A 187 -17.75 -19.08 57.08
CA ALA A 187 -18.96 -18.72 57.82
C ALA A 187 -19.61 -19.95 58.50
N ALA A 188 -19.66 -21.10 57.81
CA ALA A 188 -20.16 -22.34 58.39
C ALA A 188 -19.29 -22.84 59.57
N GLN A 189 -17.96 -22.78 59.43
CA GLN A 189 -17.04 -23.14 60.52
C GLN A 189 -17.16 -22.21 61.74
N ILE A 190 -17.34 -20.91 61.50
CA ILE A 190 -17.58 -19.93 62.58
C ILE A 190 -18.87 -20.29 63.30
N ALA A 191 -19.96 -20.53 62.57
CA ALA A 191 -21.24 -20.91 63.17
C ALA A 191 -21.15 -22.20 64.00
N GLU A 192 -20.40 -23.21 63.54
CA GLU A 192 -20.14 -24.44 64.30
C GLU A 192 -19.35 -24.15 65.59
N LYS A 193 -18.31 -23.34 65.52
CA LYS A 193 -17.53 -22.92 66.69
C LYS A 193 -18.38 -22.12 67.68
N ASP A 194 -19.27 -21.24 67.21
CA ASP A 194 -20.18 -20.47 68.06
C ASP A 194 -21.19 -21.36 68.80
N VAL A 195 -21.65 -22.45 68.16
CA VAL A 195 -22.45 -23.47 68.86
C VAL A 195 -21.61 -24.11 69.96
N ARG A 196 -20.37 -24.52 69.65
CA ARG A 196 -19.50 -25.18 70.62
C ARG A 196 -19.11 -24.28 71.80
N ILE A 197 -18.85 -23.00 71.55
CA ILE A 197 -18.57 -22.00 72.59
C ILE A 197 -19.76 -21.93 73.55
N ARG A 198 -20.99 -21.78 73.03
CA ARG A 198 -22.20 -21.74 73.85
C ARG A 198 -22.40 -23.00 74.69
N GLU A 199 -22.11 -24.18 74.13
CA GLU A 199 -22.15 -25.44 74.90
C GLU A 199 -21.15 -25.44 76.06
N LEU A 200 -19.90 -25.02 75.80
CA LEU A 200 -18.84 -24.96 76.80
C LEU A 200 -19.15 -23.94 77.88
N GLU A 201 -19.64 -22.76 77.52
CA GLU A 201 -20.11 -21.73 78.46
C GLU A 201 -21.20 -22.29 79.38
N GLY A 202 -22.18 -23.02 78.83
CA GLY A 202 -23.21 -23.69 79.62
C GLY A 202 -22.68 -24.78 80.56
N LEU A 203 -21.59 -25.48 80.20
CA LEU A 203 -20.94 -26.45 81.07
C LEU A 203 -20.16 -25.77 82.21
N VAL A 204 -19.44 -24.69 81.91
CA VAL A 204 -18.73 -23.87 82.90
C VAL A 204 -19.72 -23.33 83.92
N GLU A 205 -20.84 -22.74 83.49
CA GLU A 205 -21.86 -22.21 84.39
C GLU A 205 -22.43 -23.30 85.32
N LYS A 206 -22.66 -24.52 84.80
CA LYS A 206 -23.10 -25.67 85.61
C LYS A 206 -22.05 -26.09 86.64
N GLN A 207 -20.77 -26.12 86.25
CA GLN A 207 -19.68 -26.45 87.17
C GLN A 207 -19.53 -25.39 88.25
N GLU A 208 -19.60 -24.10 87.92
CA GLU A 208 -19.56 -23.02 88.89
C GLU A 208 -20.70 -23.13 89.92
N LYS A 209 -21.92 -23.43 89.47
CA LYS A 209 -23.05 -23.69 90.37
C LYS A 209 -22.78 -24.88 91.31
N LYS A 210 -22.21 -25.98 90.79
CA LYS A 210 -21.81 -27.14 91.61
C LYS A 210 -20.72 -26.78 92.63
N MET A 211 -19.69 -26.05 92.21
CA MET A 211 -18.60 -25.60 93.10
C MET A 211 -19.14 -24.68 94.19
N LYS A 212 -20.02 -23.71 93.85
CA LYS A 212 -20.69 -22.86 94.84
C LYS A 212 -21.49 -23.69 95.84
N LEU A 213 -22.26 -24.67 95.39
CA LEU A 213 -23.02 -25.58 96.28
C LEU A 213 -22.09 -26.41 97.18
N GLN A 214 -21.01 -26.97 96.63
CA GLN A 214 -20.02 -27.73 97.41
C GLN A 214 -19.30 -26.84 98.43
N ALA A 215 -18.90 -25.63 98.05
CA ALA A 215 -18.29 -24.66 98.96
C ALA A 215 -19.25 -24.30 100.11
N THR A 216 -20.55 -24.09 99.81
CA THR A 216 -21.58 -23.88 100.85
C THR A 216 -21.74 -25.10 101.75
N LYS A 217 -21.73 -26.31 101.20
CA LYS A 217 -21.77 -27.56 102.00
C LYS A 217 -20.55 -27.71 102.90
N LEU A 218 -19.35 -27.46 102.38
CA LEU A 218 -18.10 -27.50 103.16
C LEU A 218 -18.13 -26.48 104.29
N LYS A 219 -18.58 -25.24 104.05
CA LYS A 219 -18.79 -24.22 105.09
C LYS A 219 -19.79 -24.66 106.17
N ALA A 220 -20.88 -25.31 105.79
CA ALA A 220 -21.87 -25.82 106.74
C ALA A 220 -21.33 -26.99 107.59
N LEU A 221 -20.46 -27.83 107.02
CA LEU A 221 -19.77 -28.90 107.75
C LEU A 221 -18.67 -28.38 108.67
N SER A 222 -17.89 -27.37 108.23
CA SER A 222 -16.86 -26.74 109.07
C SER A 222 -17.43 -25.89 110.20
N GLY A 223 -18.67 -25.41 110.09
CA GLY A 223 -19.36 -24.65 111.13
C GLY A 223 -19.78 -25.46 112.37
N LYS A 224 -19.62 -26.79 112.38
CA LYS A 224 -19.93 -27.66 113.53
C LYS A 224 -18.71 -28.08 114.37
N THR A 225 -17.51 -27.68 113.98
CA THR A 225 -16.30 -27.83 114.80
C THR A 225 -15.88 -26.45 115.31
N LYS A 226 -16.47 -26.02 116.44
CA LYS A 226 -15.83 -25.05 117.32
C LYS A 226 -14.61 -25.73 117.97
N HIS A 227 -13.44 -25.55 117.38
CA HIS A 227 -12.18 -25.62 118.11
C HIS A 227 -11.62 -24.20 118.24
N PRO A 228 -11.24 -23.75 119.44
CA PRO A 228 -10.54 -22.48 119.65
C PRO A 228 -9.03 -22.67 119.48
N GLY A 229 -8.36 -21.66 118.88
CA GLY A 229 -6.91 -21.61 118.66
C GLY A 229 -6.48 -22.42 117.43
N GLU A 230 -5.55 -22.00 116.57
CA GLU A 230 -4.34 -21.21 116.78
C GLU A 230 -3.93 -20.55 115.45
N SER A 231 -3.16 -19.47 115.61
CA SER A 231 -2.37 -18.79 114.58
C SER A 231 -1.39 -19.73 113.86
N VAL A 232 -1.07 -19.45 112.59
CA VAL A 232 0.27 -19.12 112.07
C VAL A 232 0.30 -19.27 110.53
N GLN A 233 1.08 -18.36 109.94
CA GLN A 233 1.52 -18.17 108.55
C GLN A 233 1.81 -19.45 107.74
N ASP A 234 1.73 -19.41 106.40
CA ASP A 234 2.85 -19.01 105.51
C ASP A 234 2.47 -19.24 104.01
N PRO A 235 3.36 -19.15 103.00
CA PRO A 235 3.23 -18.22 101.88
C PRO A 235 3.09 -18.94 100.52
N ASP A 236 2.49 -18.34 99.49
CA ASP A 236 2.98 -18.52 98.11
C ASP A 236 2.31 -17.53 97.16
N ALA A 237 2.92 -16.36 97.05
CA ALA A 237 2.64 -15.42 95.97
C ALA A 237 3.81 -15.50 94.98
N SER A 238 3.85 -16.57 94.20
CA SER A 238 4.78 -16.70 93.08
C SER A 238 4.17 -17.60 92.01
N LEU A 239 3.75 -16.99 90.91
CA LEU A 239 3.88 -17.52 89.55
C LEU A 239 3.48 -16.42 88.56
N GLN A 240 4.45 -15.55 88.27
CA GLN A 240 4.47 -14.74 87.05
C GLN A 240 4.69 -15.69 85.87
N ILE A 241 3.81 -15.64 84.86
CA ILE A 241 4.06 -16.26 83.56
C ILE A 241 4.14 -15.16 82.50
N VAL A 242 5.39 -14.90 82.15
CA VAL A 242 6.01 -14.40 80.91
C VAL A 242 5.08 -14.22 79.69
N GLN A 243 5.04 -13.01 79.13
CA GLN A 243 4.55 -12.75 77.77
C GLN A 243 5.55 -13.24 76.71
N PRO A 244 5.11 -13.85 75.60
CA PRO A 244 5.98 -14.16 74.47
C PRO A 244 6.23 -12.93 73.57
N PRO A 245 7.35 -12.89 72.83
CA PRO A 245 7.79 -11.73 72.08
C PRO A 245 7.01 -11.56 70.77
N THR A 246 6.52 -10.35 70.52
CA THR A 246 6.15 -9.88 69.18
C THR A 246 7.41 -9.62 68.37
N ASN A 247 7.67 -10.45 67.36
CA ASN A 247 8.53 -10.13 66.23
C ASN A 247 8.18 -11.02 65.04
N VAL A 248 7.42 -10.47 64.07
CA VAL A 248 7.42 -10.76 62.62
C VAL A 248 6.63 -9.58 62.00
N VAL A 249 7.21 -8.52 61.42
CA VAL A 249 7.85 -8.38 60.09
C VAL A 249 7.04 -9.00 58.95
N CYS A 250 6.11 -8.23 58.39
CA CYS A 250 5.91 -8.00 56.96
C CYS A 250 4.82 -6.94 56.78
#